data_AF-A0A957EVD8-F1
#
_entry.id   AF-A0A957EVD8-F1
#
_cell.length_a   1.000
_cell.length_b   1.000
_cell.length_c   1.000
_cell.angle_alpha   90.00
_cell.angle_beta   90.00
_cell.angle_gamma   90.00
#
_symmetry.space_group_name_H-M   'P 1'
#
loop_
_entity.id
_entity.type
_entity.pdbx_description
1 polymer ?
#
loop_
_entity_poly.entity_id
_entity_poly.type
_entity_poly.pdbx_seq_one_letter_code
_entity_poly.pdbx_strand_id
1 'polypeptide(L)'
;MEKTLRDVVAQRPFPDFAAWWPMGTDFLSFMSRAIVAEWLALPGNSGSLQPVTAHAADYLQVVFGREAAANLVENFVGRLWQTAVPQSGEFDALSYAFFRAAFEQMAAHPDHYLESVARERRLFTKRVGRRFFAQLHDHLALDLPTALDTPAQFAQLQANIAKVGAFLQAQGYLRDHFAFSFYVNLTHAGQAIAQSDDTFLAALQQGTGYALYEMGYPVILPSAVYLFHTIGEAQHHSSRTIEELFDRVGYEARETDDFDPIGYPSDRVVELWEIKKL
;
A
#
# COMPACT_ATOMS: atom_id res chain seq x y z
N MET A 1 25.63 5.69 5.28
CA MET A 1 25.86 4.30 4.82
C MET A 1 24.50 3.69 4.62
N GLU A 2 24.12 3.33 3.39
CA GLU A 2 22.86 2.62 3.14
C GLU A 2 22.91 1.27 3.88
N LYS A 3 21.84 0.92 4.59
CA LYS A 3 21.76 -0.36 5.31
C LYS A 3 21.45 -1.47 4.31
N THR A 4 22.04 -2.66 4.49
CA THR A 4 21.66 -3.83 3.70
C THR A 4 20.34 -4.41 4.20
N LEU A 5 19.64 -5.19 3.36
CA LEU A 5 18.41 -5.89 3.78
C LEU A 5 18.65 -6.74 5.04
N ARG A 6 19.76 -7.49 5.07
CA ARG A 6 20.14 -8.33 6.22
C ARG A 6 20.35 -7.51 7.49
N ASP A 7 20.98 -6.34 7.40
CA ASP A 7 21.19 -5.46 8.57
C ASP A 7 19.86 -4.96 9.14
N VAL A 8 18.92 -4.59 8.26
CA VAL A 8 17.61 -4.08 8.68
C VAL A 8 16.76 -5.20 9.28
N VAL A 9 16.73 -6.38 8.66
CA VAL A 9 15.99 -7.55 9.17
C VAL A 9 16.51 -7.96 10.54
N ALA A 10 17.83 -7.98 10.75
CA ALA A 10 18.43 -8.27 12.05
C ALA A 10 18.06 -7.24 13.13
N GLN A 11 17.87 -5.97 12.76
CA GLN A 11 17.45 -4.91 13.68
C GLN A 11 15.94 -4.90 13.94
N ARG A 12 15.14 -5.33 12.96
CA ARG A 12 13.67 -5.25 12.97
C ARG A 12 13.05 -6.49 12.31
N PRO A 13 13.07 -7.65 12.98
CA PRO A 13 12.42 -8.84 12.46
C PRO A 13 10.89 -8.73 12.58
N PHE A 14 10.16 -9.38 11.68
CA PHE A 14 8.69 -9.52 11.72
C PHE A 14 8.29 -10.98 11.91
N PRO A 15 8.51 -11.58 13.10
CA PRO A 15 8.25 -13.01 13.33
C PRO A 15 6.79 -13.39 13.11
N ASP A 16 5.84 -12.48 13.37
CA ASP A 16 4.42 -12.75 13.21
C ASP A 16 3.97 -12.88 11.73
N PHE A 17 4.84 -12.49 10.79
CA PHE A 17 4.64 -12.65 9.34
C PHE A 17 5.29 -13.94 8.80
N ALA A 18 6.02 -14.70 9.63
CA ALA A 18 6.65 -15.95 9.21
C ALA A 18 5.62 -17.05 8.89
N ALA A 19 4.43 -16.98 9.52
CA ALA A 19 3.29 -17.82 9.19
C ALA A 19 2.55 -17.23 7.99
N TRP A 20 2.75 -17.83 6.82
CA TRP A 20 2.09 -17.39 5.59
C TRP A 20 0.62 -17.79 5.56
N TRP A 21 -0.20 -16.96 4.93
CA TRP A 21 -1.63 -17.22 4.71
C TRP A 21 -2.00 -17.18 3.23
N PRO A 22 -3.13 -17.76 2.83
CA PRO A 22 -3.59 -17.76 1.44
C PRO A 22 -3.89 -16.34 0.94
N MET A 23 -3.50 -16.06 -0.31
CA MET A 23 -3.88 -14.84 -1.02
C MET A 23 -4.98 -15.15 -2.05
N GLY A 24 -5.86 -14.19 -2.28
CA GLY A 24 -6.91 -14.28 -3.29
C GLY A 24 -6.40 -13.91 -4.68
N THR A 25 -6.88 -14.62 -5.71
CA THR A 25 -6.39 -14.45 -7.09
C THR A 25 -6.82 -13.13 -7.72
N ASP A 26 -7.92 -12.51 -7.28
CA ASP A 26 -8.35 -11.22 -7.81
C ASP A 26 -7.38 -10.13 -7.38
N PHE A 27 -7.08 -10.07 -6.08
CA PHE A 27 -6.07 -9.14 -5.55
C PHE A 27 -4.70 -9.34 -6.23
N LEU A 28 -4.21 -10.58 -6.30
CA LEU A 28 -2.93 -10.89 -6.95
C LEU A 28 -2.93 -10.47 -8.42
N SER A 29 -4.04 -10.69 -9.14
CA SER A 29 -4.18 -10.27 -10.52
C SER A 29 -4.13 -8.75 -10.66
N PHE A 30 -4.85 -8.02 -9.80
CA PHE A 30 -4.90 -6.57 -9.86
C PHE A 30 -3.54 -5.95 -9.57
N MET A 31 -2.87 -6.43 -8.52
CA MET A 31 -1.54 -5.98 -8.15
C MET A 31 -0.49 -6.35 -9.19
N SER A 32 -0.52 -7.56 -9.74
CA SER A 32 0.37 -7.96 -10.83
C SER A 32 0.23 -7.01 -12.02
N ARG A 33 -1.00 -6.74 -12.49
CA ARG A 33 -1.22 -5.81 -13.60
C ARG A 33 -0.72 -4.40 -13.28
N ALA A 34 -1.00 -3.91 -12.08
CA ALA A 34 -0.62 -2.56 -11.67
C ALA A 34 0.90 -2.39 -11.56
N ILE A 35 1.56 -3.26 -10.81
CA ILE A 35 3.00 -3.22 -10.56
C ILE A 35 3.79 -3.44 -11.85
N VAL A 36 3.48 -4.52 -12.60
CA VAL A 36 4.25 -4.89 -13.78
C VAL A 36 4.10 -3.84 -14.88
N ALA A 37 2.90 -3.28 -15.08
CA ALA A 37 2.70 -2.24 -16.08
C ALA A 37 3.49 -0.96 -15.76
N GLU A 38 3.48 -0.51 -14.50
CA GLU A 38 4.24 0.68 -14.11
C GLU A 38 5.74 0.42 -14.11
N TRP A 39 6.19 -0.75 -13.68
CA TRP A 39 7.60 -1.13 -13.72
C TRP A 39 8.11 -1.18 -15.17
N LEU A 40 7.40 -1.86 -16.08
CA LEU A 40 7.78 -1.94 -17.50
C LEU A 40 7.80 -0.57 -18.19
N ALA A 41 6.94 0.35 -17.77
CA ALA A 41 6.87 1.70 -18.33
C ALA A 41 8.03 2.61 -17.92
N LEU A 42 8.91 2.16 -17.01
CA LEU A 42 10.04 2.98 -16.58
C LEU A 42 11.05 3.23 -17.70
N PRO A 43 11.53 4.48 -17.87
CA PRO A 43 12.59 4.79 -18.81
C PRO A 43 13.83 3.90 -18.62
N GLY A 44 14.34 3.37 -19.74
CA GLY A 44 15.52 2.50 -19.75
C GLY A 44 15.28 1.09 -19.21
N ASN A 45 14.04 0.72 -18.84
CA ASN A 45 13.76 -0.64 -18.41
C ASN A 45 13.76 -1.59 -19.61
N SER A 46 14.63 -2.61 -19.60
CA SER A 46 14.73 -3.60 -20.66
C SER A 46 13.63 -4.67 -20.60
N GLY A 47 12.81 -4.68 -19.56
CA GLY A 47 11.85 -5.74 -19.26
C GLY A 47 12.51 -7.03 -18.75
N SER A 48 13.80 -7.00 -18.41
CA SER A 48 14.49 -8.17 -17.85
C SER A 48 13.95 -8.48 -16.45
N LEU A 49 13.49 -9.71 -16.24
CA LEU A 49 13.01 -10.17 -14.94
C LEU A 49 14.16 -10.56 -14.00
N GLN A 50 15.39 -10.67 -14.49
CA GLN A 50 16.54 -11.13 -13.69
C GLN A 50 16.77 -10.31 -12.41
N PRO A 51 16.73 -8.96 -12.41
CA PRO A 51 16.89 -8.19 -11.18
C PRO A 51 15.75 -8.43 -10.19
N VAL A 52 14.52 -8.58 -10.69
CA VAL A 52 13.35 -8.85 -9.86
C VAL A 52 13.44 -10.25 -9.24
N THR A 53 13.83 -11.27 -10.01
CA THR A 53 14.05 -12.63 -9.52
C THR A 53 15.13 -12.68 -8.46
N ALA A 54 16.24 -11.96 -8.66
CA ALA A 54 17.32 -11.87 -7.67
C ALA A 54 16.83 -11.23 -6.36
N HIS A 55 16.12 -10.10 -6.43
CA HIS A 55 15.58 -9.42 -5.25
C HIS A 55 14.53 -10.25 -4.52
N ALA A 56 13.64 -10.95 -5.25
CA ALA A 56 12.63 -11.81 -4.62
C ALA A 56 13.26 -13.01 -3.89
N ALA A 57 14.28 -13.62 -4.50
CA ALA A 57 15.00 -14.73 -3.89
C ALA A 57 15.80 -14.30 -2.65
N ASP A 58 16.52 -13.18 -2.71
CA ASP A 58 17.24 -12.64 -1.55
C ASP A 58 16.25 -12.28 -0.43
N TYR A 59 15.12 -11.65 -0.76
CA TYR A 59 14.10 -11.30 0.21
C TYR A 59 13.53 -12.53 0.93
N LEU A 60 13.11 -13.55 0.18
CA LEU A 60 12.57 -14.79 0.76
C LEU A 60 13.59 -15.49 1.66
N GLN A 61 14.86 -15.53 1.24
CA GLN A 61 15.93 -16.15 2.01
C GLN A 61 16.24 -15.37 3.28
N VAL A 62 16.33 -14.05 3.22
CA VAL A 62 16.74 -13.21 4.35
C VAL A 62 15.61 -12.99 5.34
N VAL A 63 14.39 -12.74 4.86
CA VAL A 63 13.24 -12.37 5.70
C VAL A 63 12.51 -13.60 6.22
N PHE A 64 12.31 -14.60 5.38
CA PHE A 64 11.51 -15.79 5.72
C PHE A 64 12.33 -17.07 5.89
N GLY A 65 13.63 -17.06 5.56
CA GLY A 65 14.46 -18.26 5.59
C GLY A 65 14.01 -19.34 4.61
N ARG A 66 13.40 -18.94 3.48
CA ARG A 66 12.80 -19.84 2.49
C ARG A 66 13.38 -19.60 1.10
N GLU A 67 13.47 -20.65 0.31
CA GLU A 67 13.84 -20.56 -1.09
C GLU A 67 12.64 -20.10 -1.94
N ALA A 68 12.92 -19.29 -2.97
CA ALA A 68 11.91 -18.90 -3.94
C ALA A 68 11.53 -20.06 -4.85
N ALA A 69 10.23 -20.21 -5.13
CA ALA A 69 9.79 -21.10 -6.19
C ALA A 69 10.40 -20.65 -7.54
N ALA A 70 10.88 -21.60 -8.33
CA ALA A 70 11.69 -21.33 -9.53
C ALA A 70 11.04 -20.38 -10.55
N ASN A 71 9.71 -20.39 -10.65
CA ASN A 71 8.93 -19.57 -11.60
C ASN A 71 8.07 -18.51 -10.89
N LEU A 72 8.41 -18.11 -9.65
CA LEU A 72 7.57 -17.22 -8.85
C LEU A 72 7.30 -15.88 -9.56
N VAL A 73 8.36 -15.26 -10.09
CA VAL A 73 8.27 -13.95 -10.78
C VAL A 73 7.56 -14.09 -12.12
N GLU A 74 7.90 -15.12 -12.90
CA GLU A 74 7.29 -15.41 -14.20
C GLU A 74 5.78 -15.69 -14.05
N ASN A 75 5.39 -16.47 -13.04
CA ASN A 75 3.99 -16.73 -12.74
C ASN A 75 3.27 -15.46 -12.30
N PHE A 76 3.93 -14.58 -11.53
CA PHE A 76 3.34 -13.31 -11.14
C PHE A 76 3.10 -12.39 -12.36
N VAL A 77 4.09 -12.26 -13.24
CA VAL A 77 3.99 -11.46 -14.48
C VAL A 77 2.93 -12.01 -15.43
N GLY A 78 2.94 -13.33 -15.63
CA GLY A 78 1.99 -14.04 -16.48
C GLY A 78 0.59 -14.19 -15.86
N ARG A 79 0.44 -13.90 -14.56
CA ARG A 79 -0.78 -14.15 -13.76
C ARG A 79 -1.22 -15.62 -13.84
N LEU A 80 -0.27 -16.53 -13.74
CA LEU A 80 -0.47 -17.97 -13.89
C LEU A 80 -0.81 -18.63 -12.55
N TRP A 81 -2.01 -18.35 -12.03
CA TRP A 81 -2.46 -18.85 -10.72
C TRP A 81 -2.94 -20.30 -10.73
N GLN A 82 -3.06 -20.91 -11.91
CA GLN A 82 -3.55 -22.28 -12.07
C GLN A 82 -2.57 -23.32 -11.54
N THR A 83 -1.27 -23.00 -11.51
CA THR A 83 -0.21 -23.93 -11.08
C THR A 83 0.12 -23.79 -9.61
N ALA A 84 0.12 -22.57 -9.10
CA ALA A 84 0.30 -22.25 -7.68
C ALA A 84 -0.14 -20.81 -7.43
N VAL A 85 -0.93 -20.60 -6.38
CA VAL A 85 -1.31 -19.26 -5.92
C VAL A 85 -0.27 -18.81 -4.89
N PRO A 86 0.40 -17.66 -5.09
CA PRO A 86 1.31 -17.10 -4.09
C PRO A 86 0.67 -17.01 -2.71
N GLN A 87 1.40 -17.40 -1.67
CA GLN A 87 1.01 -17.08 -0.30
C GLN A 87 1.45 -15.67 0.09
N SER A 88 1.04 -15.20 1.26
CA SER A 88 1.28 -13.84 1.72
C SER A 88 2.76 -13.43 1.69
N GLY A 89 3.68 -14.26 2.18
CA GLY A 89 5.12 -13.95 2.13
C GLY A 89 5.73 -13.98 0.73
N GLU A 90 5.18 -14.77 -0.20
CA GLU A 90 5.62 -14.73 -1.60
C GLU A 90 5.14 -13.45 -2.29
N PHE A 91 3.89 -13.03 -2.02
CA PHE A 91 3.41 -11.74 -2.51
C PHE A 91 4.20 -10.57 -1.91
N ASP A 92 4.53 -10.62 -0.62
CA ASP A 92 5.37 -9.62 0.05
C ASP A 92 6.74 -9.49 -0.64
N ALA A 93 7.40 -10.63 -0.93
CA ALA A 93 8.66 -10.68 -1.66
C ALA A 93 8.55 -10.16 -3.10
N LEU A 94 7.48 -10.52 -3.82
CA LEU A 94 7.21 -10.02 -5.17
C LEU A 94 7.02 -8.50 -5.16
N SER A 95 6.23 -7.99 -4.22
CA SER A 95 6.03 -6.55 -4.03
C SER A 95 7.36 -5.85 -3.73
N TYR A 96 8.16 -6.37 -2.79
CA TYR A 96 9.49 -5.84 -2.51
C TYR A 96 10.36 -5.77 -3.77
N ALA A 97 10.46 -6.89 -4.49
CA ALA A 97 11.38 -7.04 -5.60
C ALA A 97 11.08 -6.09 -6.77
N PHE A 98 9.80 -5.95 -7.14
CA PHE A 98 9.41 -5.04 -8.21
C PHE A 98 9.61 -3.56 -7.82
N PHE A 99 9.28 -3.18 -6.59
CA PHE A 99 9.49 -1.80 -6.13
C PHE A 99 10.98 -1.48 -5.97
N ARG A 100 11.77 -2.40 -5.40
CA ARG A 100 13.24 -2.29 -5.32
C ARG A 100 13.84 -2.08 -6.71
N ALA A 101 13.50 -2.94 -7.67
CA ALA A 101 13.98 -2.85 -9.04
C ALA A 101 13.54 -1.53 -9.73
N ALA A 102 12.29 -1.10 -9.51
CA ALA A 102 11.79 0.18 -10.02
C ALA A 102 12.58 1.37 -9.46
N PHE A 103 12.84 1.38 -8.16
CA PHE A 103 13.50 2.48 -7.47
C PHE A 103 14.99 2.56 -7.77
N GLU A 104 15.65 1.42 -7.98
CA GLU A 104 17.02 1.34 -8.48
C GLU A 104 17.10 1.81 -9.94
N GLN A 105 16.14 1.43 -10.78
CA GLN A 105 16.05 1.89 -12.16
C GLN A 105 15.92 3.42 -12.25
N MET A 106 15.07 4.03 -11.41
CA MET A 106 14.94 5.49 -11.33
C MET A 106 16.23 6.17 -10.87
N ALA A 107 16.89 5.61 -9.86
CA ALA A 107 18.15 6.15 -9.34
C ALA A 107 19.30 6.04 -10.35
N ALA A 108 19.28 5.03 -11.23
CA ALA A 108 20.25 4.87 -12.29
C ALA A 108 20.03 5.81 -13.49
N HIS A 109 18.83 6.37 -13.65
CA HIS A 109 18.46 7.24 -14.77
C HIS A 109 17.79 8.54 -14.31
N PRO A 110 18.41 9.34 -13.42
CA PRO A 110 17.80 10.53 -12.86
C PRO A 110 17.44 11.58 -13.92
N ASP A 111 18.23 11.67 -15.00
CA ASP A 111 18.04 12.63 -16.10
C ASP A 111 16.76 12.38 -16.93
N HIS A 112 16.09 11.25 -16.73
CA HIS A 112 14.81 10.95 -17.38
C HIS A 112 13.59 11.53 -16.65
N TYR A 113 13.80 12.20 -15.52
CA TYR A 113 12.72 12.72 -14.68
C TYR A 113 12.83 14.22 -14.46
N LEU A 114 11.68 14.89 -14.40
CA LEU A 114 11.60 16.32 -14.09
C LEU A 114 11.72 16.60 -12.59
N GLU A 115 11.25 15.66 -11.77
CA GLU A 115 11.26 15.73 -10.32
C GLU A 115 12.47 14.99 -9.74
N SER A 116 12.73 15.20 -8.44
CA SER A 116 13.76 14.41 -7.73
C SER A 116 13.45 12.91 -7.75
N VAL A 117 14.49 12.07 -7.68
CA VAL A 117 14.33 10.61 -7.58
C VAL A 117 13.40 10.20 -6.43
N ALA A 118 13.52 10.85 -5.27
CA ALA A 118 12.63 10.59 -4.13
C ALA A 118 11.16 10.87 -4.49
N ARG A 119 10.89 11.99 -5.16
CA ARG A 119 9.54 12.34 -5.62
C ARG A 119 9.01 11.35 -6.66
N GLU A 120 9.85 10.90 -7.58
CA GLU A 120 9.46 9.93 -8.61
C GLU A 120 9.13 8.55 -8.05
N ARG A 121 9.86 8.10 -7.03
CA ARG A 121 9.53 6.85 -6.32
C ARG A 121 8.14 6.95 -5.67
N ARG A 122 7.83 8.08 -5.03
CA ARG A 122 6.48 8.35 -4.51
C ARG A 122 5.43 8.37 -5.62
N LEU A 123 5.70 9.03 -6.75
CA LEU A 123 4.78 9.07 -7.89
C LEU A 123 4.54 7.69 -8.50
N PHE A 124 5.56 6.84 -8.58
CA PHE A 124 5.43 5.45 -9.00
C PHE A 124 4.45 4.69 -8.10
N THR A 125 4.60 4.79 -6.78
CA THR A 125 3.68 4.12 -5.84
C THR A 125 2.24 4.60 -6.04
N LYS A 126 2.03 5.91 -6.30
CA LYS A 126 0.72 6.49 -6.63
C LYS A 126 0.14 5.93 -7.93
N ARG A 127 0.95 5.82 -9.00
CA ARG A 127 0.50 5.25 -10.28
C ARG A 127 0.11 3.78 -10.14
N VAL A 128 0.85 2.99 -9.37
CA VAL A 128 0.49 1.60 -9.04
C VAL A 128 -0.85 1.56 -8.30
N GLY A 129 -1.03 2.37 -7.26
CA GLY A 129 -2.28 2.45 -6.50
C GLY A 129 -3.48 2.84 -7.37
N ARG A 130 -3.32 3.84 -8.25
CA ARG A 130 -4.35 4.24 -9.22
C ARG A 130 -4.76 3.10 -10.15
N ARG A 131 -3.80 2.33 -10.68
CA ARG A 131 -4.09 1.18 -11.55
C ARG A 131 -4.77 0.04 -10.80
N PHE A 132 -4.36 -0.22 -9.57
CA PHE A 132 -5.00 -1.21 -8.72
C PHE A 132 -6.46 -0.80 -8.44
N PHE A 133 -6.66 0.45 -8.00
CA PHE A 133 -7.98 0.99 -7.69
C PHE A 133 -8.91 0.96 -8.90
N ALA A 134 -8.44 1.29 -10.11
CA ALA A 134 -9.28 1.21 -11.30
C ALA A 134 -9.89 -0.19 -11.51
N GLN A 135 -9.10 -1.25 -11.30
CA GLN A 135 -9.58 -2.63 -11.41
C GLN A 135 -10.52 -3.00 -10.24
N LEU A 136 -10.18 -2.56 -9.04
CA LEU A 136 -10.98 -2.78 -7.84
C LEU A 136 -12.35 -2.11 -7.92
N HIS A 137 -12.37 -0.87 -8.40
CA HIS A 137 -13.57 -0.07 -8.60
C HIS A 137 -14.56 -0.79 -9.49
N ASP A 138 -14.10 -1.30 -10.62
CA ASP A 138 -14.93 -2.03 -11.57
C ASP A 138 -15.36 -3.40 -11.01
N HIS A 139 -14.45 -4.12 -10.36
CA HIS A 139 -14.73 -5.43 -9.77
C HIS A 139 -15.77 -5.37 -8.64
N LEU A 140 -15.69 -4.35 -7.77
CA LEU A 140 -16.62 -4.17 -6.66
C LEU A 140 -17.87 -3.35 -7.04
N ALA A 141 -17.95 -2.85 -8.28
CA ALA A 141 -18.94 -1.89 -8.72
C ALA A 141 -19.11 -0.76 -7.68
N LEU A 142 -18.01 -0.10 -7.34
CA LEU A 142 -18.02 0.98 -6.37
C LEU A 142 -18.89 2.13 -6.90
N ASP A 143 -19.81 2.58 -6.06
CA ASP A 143 -20.76 3.65 -6.37
C ASP A 143 -20.31 4.88 -5.60
N LEU A 144 -19.25 5.53 -6.10
CA LEU A 144 -18.62 6.65 -5.41
C LEU A 144 -19.50 7.91 -5.49
N PRO A 145 -19.64 8.67 -4.40
CA PRO A 145 -20.34 9.95 -4.45
C PRO A 145 -19.56 10.96 -5.30
N THR A 146 -20.27 11.92 -5.90
CA THR A 146 -19.65 12.99 -6.72
C THR A 146 -19.07 14.15 -5.89
N ALA A 147 -19.40 14.21 -4.60
CA ALA A 147 -18.92 15.19 -3.61
C ALA A 147 -19.23 14.68 -2.19
N LEU A 148 -18.71 15.33 -1.15
CA LEU A 148 -19.05 15.05 0.25
C LEU A 148 -19.70 16.28 0.90
N ASP A 149 -20.83 16.72 0.34
CA ASP A 149 -21.55 17.91 0.83
C ASP A 149 -22.76 17.53 1.72
N THR A 150 -23.20 16.26 1.69
CA THR A 150 -24.40 15.79 2.39
C THR A 150 -24.14 14.50 3.19
N PRO A 151 -24.92 14.23 4.26
CA PRO A 151 -24.83 12.98 5.01
C PRO A 151 -25.03 11.73 4.16
N ALA A 152 -25.89 11.80 3.14
CA ALA A 152 -26.14 10.66 2.24
C ALA A 152 -24.90 10.31 1.41
N GLN A 153 -24.21 11.32 0.86
CA GLN A 153 -22.96 11.12 0.15
C GLN A 153 -21.84 10.60 1.07
N PHE A 154 -21.78 11.08 2.31
CA PHE A 154 -20.81 10.58 3.28
C PHE A 154 -21.07 9.11 3.66
N ALA A 155 -22.32 8.74 3.91
CA ALA A 155 -22.69 7.34 4.13
C ALA A 155 -22.36 6.46 2.92
N GLN A 156 -22.55 6.97 1.70
CA GLN A 156 -22.14 6.30 0.47
C GLN A 156 -20.62 6.10 0.40
N LEU A 157 -19.81 7.11 0.74
CA LEU A 157 -18.36 6.98 0.86
C LEU A 157 -17.97 5.89 1.87
N GLN A 158 -18.51 5.95 3.08
CA GLN A 158 -18.24 4.98 4.15
C GLN A 158 -18.55 3.55 3.69
N ALA A 159 -19.67 3.35 3.00
CA ALA A 159 -20.04 2.05 2.45
C ALA A 159 -19.04 1.54 1.38
N ASN A 160 -18.53 2.43 0.52
CA ASN A 160 -17.51 2.05 -0.47
C ASN A 160 -16.16 1.72 0.18
N ILE A 161 -15.73 2.50 1.18
CA ILE A 161 -14.52 2.19 1.96
C ILE A 161 -14.66 0.83 2.66
N ALA A 162 -15.83 0.53 3.24
CA ALA A 162 -16.10 -0.77 3.85
C ALA A 162 -16.04 -1.92 2.83
N LYS A 163 -16.57 -1.74 1.61
CA LYS A 163 -16.44 -2.73 0.52
C LYS A 163 -14.97 -2.99 0.15
N VAL A 164 -14.17 -1.92 0.05
CA VAL A 164 -12.72 -2.04 -0.22
C VAL A 164 -12.04 -2.82 0.91
N GLY A 165 -12.31 -2.48 2.17
CA GLY A 165 -11.77 -3.19 3.33
C GLY A 165 -12.13 -4.67 3.35
N ALA A 166 -13.40 -5.00 3.11
CA ALA A 166 -13.88 -6.37 3.03
C ALA A 166 -13.19 -7.16 1.92
N PHE A 167 -12.96 -6.54 0.75
CA PHE A 167 -12.19 -7.16 -0.33
C PHE A 167 -10.74 -7.42 0.09
N LEU A 168 -10.06 -6.42 0.66
CA LEU A 168 -8.65 -6.55 1.07
C LEU A 168 -8.47 -7.67 2.11
N GLN A 169 -9.39 -7.78 3.07
CA GLN A 169 -9.38 -8.87 4.06
C GLN A 169 -9.70 -10.23 3.40
N ALA A 170 -10.77 -10.32 2.61
CA ALA A 170 -11.17 -11.57 1.95
C ALA A 170 -10.11 -12.11 0.98
N GLN A 171 -9.33 -11.23 0.36
CA GLN A 171 -8.26 -11.59 -0.56
C GLN A 171 -6.90 -11.79 0.13
N GLY A 172 -6.85 -11.75 1.46
CA GLY A 172 -5.64 -11.98 2.24
C GLY A 172 -4.61 -10.85 2.16
N TYR A 173 -4.95 -9.66 1.65
CA TYR A 173 -4.04 -8.52 1.81
C TYR A 173 -3.89 -8.12 3.29
N LEU A 174 -4.99 -8.22 4.05
CA LEU A 174 -5.02 -8.07 5.51
C LEU A 174 -5.35 -9.42 6.11
N ARG A 175 -4.59 -9.83 7.13
CA ARG A 175 -4.87 -11.10 7.82
C ARG A 175 -6.11 -11.00 8.70
N ASP A 176 -6.22 -9.90 9.45
CA ASP A 176 -7.12 -9.85 10.61
C ASP A 176 -8.24 -8.82 10.48
N HIS A 177 -7.95 -7.54 10.27
CA HIS A 177 -8.98 -6.50 10.24
C HIS A 177 -8.64 -5.30 9.35
N PHE A 178 -9.70 -4.59 8.99
CA PHE A 178 -9.69 -3.28 8.34
C PHE A 178 -10.66 -2.37 9.08
N ALA A 179 -10.25 -1.17 9.46
CA ALA A 179 -11.16 -0.15 9.95
C ALA A 179 -10.73 1.23 9.45
N PHE A 180 -11.67 2.00 8.91
CA PHE A 180 -11.45 3.40 8.53
C PHE A 180 -12.49 4.25 9.27
N SER A 181 -12.07 4.84 10.39
CA SER A 181 -12.93 5.55 11.32
C SER A 181 -12.84 7.06 11.10
N PHE A 182 -13.99 7.74 11.04
CA PHE A 182 -14.06 9.20 11.03
C PHE A 182 -14.24 9.79 12.44
N TYR A 183 -14.40 8.93 13.44
CA TYR A 183 -14.25 9.29 14.83
C TYR A 183 -12.75 9.33 15.19
N VAL A 184 -12.29 10.50 15.62
CA VAL A 184 -10.91 10.79 16.00
C VAL A 184 -10.92 11.56 17.32
N ASN A 185 -10.27 11.01 18.35
CA ASN A 185 -10.10 11.67 19.63
C ASN A 185 -8.68 11.43 20.15
N LEU A 186 -7.76 12.30 19.77
CA LEU A 186 -6.33 12.17 20.06
C LEU A 186 -5.62 13.53 20.06
N THR A 187 -4.34 13.54 20.42
CA THR A 187 -3.45 14.71 20.25
C THR A 187 -2.46 14.44 19.12
N HIS A 188 -2.35 15.35 18.18
CA HIS A 188 -1.39 15.30 17.07
C HIS A 188 -0.71 16.66 16.92
N ALA A 189 0.62 16.68 16.80
CA ALA A 189 1.43 17.91 16.74
C ALA A 189 1.11 18.95 17.84
N GLY A 190 0.78 18.47 19.06
CA GLY A 190 0.40 19.32 20.19
C GLY A 190 -1.02 19.91 20.13
N GLN A 191 -1.81 19.56 19.11
CA GLN A 191 -3.20 19.97 18.95
C GLN A 191 -4.14 18.81 19.27
N ALA A 192 -5.17 19.07 20.07
CA ALA A 192 -6.24 18.11 20.31
C ALA A 192 -7.16 18.05 19.08
N ILE A 193 -7.32 16.86 18.52
CA ILE A 193 -8.27 16.57 17.45
C ILE A 193 -9.42 15.80 18.08
N ALA A 194 -10.59 16.42 18.13
CA ALA A 194 -11.84 15.82 18.60
C ALA A 194 -12.89 15.95 17.50
N GLN A 195 -13.12 14.85 16.79
CA GLN A 195 -14.04 14.74 15.67
C GLN A 195 -14.84 13.44 15.82
N SER A 196 -16.14 13.52 15.55
CA SER A 196 -17.04 12.36 15.41
C SER A 196 -17.45 12.19 13.95
N ASP A 197 -17.99 11.03 13.60
CA ASP A 197 -18.60 10.79 12.29
C ASP A 197 -19.63 11.89 11.93
N ASP A 198 -20.47 12.31 12.88
CA ASP A 198 -21.49 13.35 12.66
C ASP A 198 -20.90 14.75 12.41
N THR A 199 -19.67 14.99 12.88
CA THR A 199 -19.00 16.30 12.75
C THR A 199 -17.95 16.33 11.64
N PHE A 200 -17.61 15.18 11.05
CA PHE A 200 -16.64 15.07 9.96
C PHE A 200 -16.96 15.99 8.78
N LEU A 201 -18.20 15.99 8.29
CA LEU A 201 -18.59 16.83 7.16
C LEU A 201 -18.45 18.32 7.47
N ALA A 202 -18.80 18.74 8.69
CA ALA A 202 -18.63 20.12 9.12
C ALA A 202 -17.15 20.52 9.22
N ALA A 203 -16.29 19.62 9.73
CA ALA A 203 -14.85 19.83 9.79
C ALA A 203 -14.23 19.93 8.38
N LEU A 204 -14.67 19.04 7.47
CA LEU A 204 -14.23 19.03 6.08
C LEU A 204 -14.61 20.34 5.35
N GLN A 205 -15.79 20.87 5.61
CA GLN A 205 -16.23 22.19 5.09
C GLN A 205 -15.44 23.37 5.66
N GLN A 206 -14.90 23.24 6.88
CA GLN A 206 -14.04 24.25 7.50
C GLN A 206 -12.57 24.13 7.06
N GLY A 207 -12.21 23.04 6.38
CA GLY A 207 -10.97 22.91 5.63
C GLY A 207 -10.32 21.54 5.70
N THR A 208 -10.38 20.85 6.85
CA THR A 208 -9.74 19.54 7.05
C THR A 208 -10.61 18.64 7.90
N GLY A 209 -10.93 17.45 7.38
CA GLY A 209 -11.45 16.34 8.17
C GLY A 209 -10.34 15.34 8.47
N TYR A 210 -10.47 14.63 9.57
CA TYR A 210 -9.52 13.58 9.97
C TYR A 210 -10.14 12.19 9.92
N ALA A 211 -9.31 11.16 9.75
CA ALA A 211 -9.71 9.77 9.89
C ALA A 211 -8.59 8.92 10.49
N LEU A 212 -8.95 7.80 11.11
CA LEU A 212 -8.01 6.77 11.55
C LEU A 212 -8.15 5.56 10.64
N TYR A 213 -7.03 5.13 10.06
CA TYR A 213 -6.97 3.92 9.27
C TYR A 213 -6.21 2.82 10.04
N GLU A 214 -6.92 1.76 10.41
CA GLU A 214 -6.37 0.60 11.10
C GLU A 214 -6.33 -0.62 10.17
N MET A 215 -5.18 -1.29 10.15
CA MET A 215 -4.92 -2.50 9.38
C MET A 215 -4.29 -3.58 10.26
N GLY A 216 -4.91 -4.75 10.32
CA GLY A 216 -4.37 -5.93 10.99
C GLY A 216 -3.50 -6.77 10.06
N TYR A 217 -2.20 -6.83 10.34
CA TYR A 217 -1.20 -7.55 9.54
C TYR A 217 -1.32 -7.31 8.03
N PRO A 218 -1.13 -6.07 7.54
CA PRO A 218 -1.06 -5.84 6.11
C PRO A 218 0.14 -6.58 5.54
N VAL A 219 -0.08 -7.42 4.53
CA VAL A 219 0.91 -8.36 3.99
C VAL A 219 2.24 -7.71 3.60
N ILE A 220 2.21 -6.43 3.21
CA ILE A 220 3.40 -5.68 2.80
C ILE A 220 4.14 -4.95 3.92
N LEU A 221 3.69 -5.04 5.18
CA LEU A 221 4.35 -4.32 6.27
C LEU A 221 5.85 -4.60 6.34
N PRO A 222 6.32 -5.87 6.29
CA PRO A 222 7.74 -6.15 6.35
C PRO A 222 8.49 -5.50 5.19
N SER A 223 8.01 -5.71 3.96
CA SER A 223 8.68 -5.17 2.78
C SER A 223 8.64 -3.65 2.69
N ALA A 224 7.57 -2.98 3.16
CA ALA A 224 7.48 -1.51 3.20
C ALA A 224 8.53 -0.93 4.15
N VAL A 225 8.66 -1.49 5.35
CA VAL A 225 9.68 -1.08 6.32
C VAL A 225 11.08 -1.33 5.76
N TYR A 226 11.32 -2.48 5.15
CA TYR A 226 12.63 -2.80 4.61
C TYR A 226 13.00 -1.94 3.40
N LEU A 227 12.05 -1.62 2.50
CA LEU A 227 12.32 -0.70 1.40
C LEU A 227 12.61 0.72 1.91
N PHE A 228 11.86 1.21 2.90
CA PHE A 228 12.14 2.52 3.49
C PHE A 228 13.55 2.60 4.07
N HIS A 229 13.98 1.61 4.86
CA HIS A 229 15.32 1.64 5.48
C HIS A 229 16.47 1.40 4.49
N THR A 230 16.22 0.78 3.33
CA THR A 230 17.27 0.39 2.37
C THR A 230 17.29 1.22 1.08
N ILE A 231 16.21 1.89 0.71
CA ILE A 231 16.07 2.77 -0.46
C ILE A 231 15.64 4.20 -0.07
N GLY A 232 14.98 4.38 1.07
CA GLY A 232 14.40 5.68 1.49
C GLY A 232 12.98 5.94 1.01
N GLU A 233 12.26 4.92 0.49
CA GLU A 233 10.84 5.01 0.10
C GLU A 233 10.16 3.66 0.33
N ALA A 234 8.89 3.67 0.71
CA ALA A 234 8.09 2.48 0.94
C ALA A 234 7.03 2.26 -0.15
N GLN A 235 6.59 1.02 -0.31
CA GLN A 235 5.36 0.67 -1.02
C GLN A 235 4.18 0.78 -0.05
N HIS A 236 3.07 1.35 -0.53
CA HIS A 236 1.89 1.64 0.30
C HIS A 236 0.59 1.24 -0.42
N HIS A 237 0.31 -0.04 -0.63
CA HIS A 237 -0.81 -0.43 -1.52
C HIS A 237 -2.18 -0.01 -1.00
N SER A 238 -2.50 -0.36 0.25
CA SER A 238 -3.78 0.00 0.87
C SER A 238 -3.95 1.50 0.99
N SER A 239 -2.94 2.21 1.49
CA SER A 239 -3.00 3.66 1.63
C SER A 239 -3.21 4.29 0.24
N ARG A 240 -2.42 3.94 -0.79
CA ARG A 240 -2.65 4.47 -2.15
C ARG A 240 -4.01 4.13 -2.74
N THR A 241 -4.62 3.01 -2.35
CA THR A 241 -5.99 2.63 -2.74
C THR A 241 -7.02 3.59 -2.13
N ILE A 242 -6.88 3.92 -0.85
CA ILE A 242 -7.76 4.87 -0.17
C ILE A 242 -7.52 6.31 -0.66
N GLU A 243 -6.27 6.72 -0.87
CA GLU A 243 -5.94 8.04 -1.47
C GLU A 243 -6.66 8.22 -2.81
N GLU A 244 -6.60 7.23 -3.71
CA GLU A 244 -7.25 7.30 -5.02
C GLU A 244 -8.79 7.27 -4.91
N LEU A 245 -9.35 6.57 -3.92
CA LEU A 245 -10.79 6.61 -3.65
C LEU A 245 -11.24 8.05 -3.35
N PHE A 246 -10.53 8.76 -2.48
CA PHE A 246 -10.82 10.16 -2.16
C PHE A 246 -10.55 11.10 -3.35
N ASP A 247 -9.48 10.88 -4.12
CA ASP A 247 -9.15 11.66 -5.33
C ASP A 247 -10.33 11.66 -6.31
N ARG A 248 -10.97 10.50 -6.52
CA ARG A 248 -12.15 10.37 -7.40
C ARG A 248 -13.42 11.05 -6.89
N VAL A 249 -13.49 11.32 -5.60
CA VAL A 249 -14.60 12.05 -4.97
C VAL A 249 -14.29 13.56 -4.90
N GLY A 250 -13.10 13.99 -5.34
CA GLY A 250 -12.68 15.41 -5.35
C GLY A 250 -11.97 15.86 -4.07
N TYR A 251 -11.30 14.94 -3.37
CA TYR A 251 -10.62 15.21 -2.10
C TYR A 251 -9.19 14.68 -2.12
N GLU A 252 -8.25 15.45 -1.56
CA GLU A 252 -6.94 14.94 -1.18
C GLU A 252 -7.07 14.24 0.17
N ALA A 253 -6.67 12.97 0.24
CA ALA A 253 -6.52 12.24 1.50
C ALA A 253 -5.09 11.71 1.59
N ARG A 254 -4.48 11.77 2.77
CA ARG A 254 -3.12 11.28 3.02
C ARG A 254 -2.88 10.98 4.50
N GLU A 255 -2.00 10.03 4.77
CA GLU A 255 -1.41 9.81 6.10
C GLU A 255 -0.64 11.06 6.56
N THR A 256 -0.66 11.34 7.87
CA THR A 256 0.18 12.37 8.50
C THR A 256 1.55 11.80 8.87
N ASP A 257 2.60 12.54 8.50
CA ASP A 257 3.99 12.09 8.67
C ASP A 257 4.43 12.02 10.16
N ASP A 258 3.69 12.68 11.08
CA ASP A 258 4.06 12.90 12.49
C ASP A 258 3.22 12.09 13.50
N PHE A 259 2.47 11.08 13.05
CA PHE A 259 1.64 10.28 13.96
C PHE A 259 2.47 9.27 14.77
N ASP A 260 2.24 9.23 16.09
CA ASP A 260 2.90 8.32 17.04
C ASP A 260 1.96 7.17 17.43
N PRO A 261 2.13 5.95 16.88
CA PRO A 261 1.25 4.82 17.15
C PRO A 261 1.57 4.08 18.46
N ILE A 262 2.40 4.60 19.39
CA ILE A 262 2.82 3.90 20.62
C ILE A 262 1.65 3.39 21.50
N GLY A 263 0.44 3.94 21.37
CA GLY A 263 -0.77 3.42 22.03
C GLY A 263 -1.35 2.13 21.41
N TYR A 264 -0.82 1.69 20.27
CA TYR A 264 -1.37 0.60 19.47
C TYR A 264 -0.39 -0.59 19.45
N PRO A 265 -0.89 -1.84 19.53
CA PRO A 265 -0.06 -3.03 19.51
C PRO A 265 0.61 -3.23 18.14
N SER A 266 1.79 -3.85 18.12
CA SER A 266 2.66 -3.99 16.94
C SER A 266 2.09 -4.84 15.81
N ASP A 267 1.03 -5.59 16.09
CA ASP A 267 0.27 -6.39 15.14
C ASP A 267 -0.75 -5.60 14.32
N ARG A 268 -0.87 -4.30 14.63
CA ARG A 268 -1.79 -3.36 13.99
C ARG A 268 -1.02 -2.14 13.50
N VAL A 269 -1.19 -1.84 12.21
CA VAL A 269 -0.76 -0.55 11.65
C VAL A 269 -1.92 0.43 11.83
N VAL A 270 -1.64 1.59 12.43
CA VAL A 270 -2.60 2.68 12.56
C VAL A 270 -2.01 3.94 11.97
N GLU A 271 -2.75 4.55 11.07
CA GLU A 271 -2.38 5.78 10.37
C GLU A 271 -3.43 6.86 10.71
N LEU A 272 -2.99 8.06 11.07
CA LEU A 272 -3.86 9.23 11.11
C LEU A 272 -3.87 9.87 9.72
N TRP A 273 -5.05 10.17 9.21
CA TRP A 273 -5.25 10.72 7.88
C TRP A 273 -5.83 12.13 7.93
N GLU A 274 -5.29 13.01 7.10
CA GLU A 274 -5.86 14.31 6.75
C GLU A 274 -6.63 14.21 5.43
N ILE A 275 -7.83 14.80 5.40
CA ILE A 275 -8.70 14.83 4.23
C ILE A 275 -9.10 16.29 3.96
N LYS A 276 -8.86 16.77 2.73
CA LYS A 276 -9.10 18.15 2.30
C LYS A 276 -9.78 18.16 0.94
N LYS A 277 -10.64 19.16 0.69
CA LYS A 277 -11.24 19.37 -0.64
C LYS A 277 -10.17 19.91 -1.61
N LEU A 278 -10.13 19.38 -2.83
CA LEU A 278 -9.24 19.85 -3.91
C LEU A 278 -9.65 21.23 -4.45
#